data_AF-A0A2H5WC37-F1
#
_entry.id   AF-A0A2H5WC37-F1
#
_cell.length_a   1.000
_cell.length_b   1.000
_cell.length_c   1.000
_cell.angle_alpha   90.00
_cell.angle_beta   90.00
_cell.angle_gamma   90.00
#
_symmetry.space_group_name_H-M   'P 1'
#
loop_
_entity.id
_entity.type
_entity.pdbx_description
1 polymer ?
#
loop_
_entity_poly.entity_id
_entity_poly.type
_entity_poly.pdbx_seq_one_letter_code
_entity_poly.pdbx_strand_id
1 'polypeptide(L)'
;MGGLVRTSRQLSREEGMTLVELLVAISILGIVALVFTSTLGAVQRRVVDQERLSRTLDQARLAIQQLDREIRSGNVLYDPALENAGIPSCAGCLPGYTLRVYTQSNAPTRGGYRCGLWQIDDQRRLLVRYWPPSDPADATAWRVVATGVVNRELSEPAFELEDDPLKGDRTVNVSLAVNEDLANRPGQTVRVQASLTGRNTSYDYPVNVCAQVPA
;
A
#
# COMPACT_ATOMS: atom_id res chain seq x y z
N MET A 1 -3.58 5.46 86.17
CA MET A 1 -3.36 6.54 85.19
C MET A 1 -4.01 6.13 83.88
N GLY A 2 -5.28 6.48 83.69
CA GLY A 2 -6.08 6.13 82.50
C GLY A 2 -6.37 7.38 81.68
N GLY A 3 -5.84 7.42 80.46
CA GLY A 3 -6.09 8.50 79.50
C GLY A 3 -7.33 8.22 78.67
N LEU A 4 -8.35 9.07 78.82
CA LEU A 4 -9.58 9.06 78.05
C LEU A 4 -9.30 9.38 76.57
N VAL A 5 -9.53 8.40 75.69
CA VAL A 5 -9.60 8.59 74.24
C VAL A 5 -10.90 9.31 73.92
N ARG A 6 -10.79 10.57 73.50
CA ARG A 6 -11.92 11.41 73.08
C ARG A 6 -12.23 11.10 71.62
N THR A 7 -13.18 10.19 71.39
CA THR A 7 -13.72 9.89 70.06
C THR A 7 -14.51 11.11 69.56
N SER A 8 -13.91 11.92 68.69
CA SER A 8 -14.61 12.96 67.95
C SER A 8 -15.55 12.30 66.95
N ARG A 9 -16.83 12.13 67.34
CA ARG A 9 -17.92 11.92 66.39
C ARG A 9 -18.03 13.19 65.54
N GLN A 10 -17.35 13.22 64.40
CA GLN A 10 -17.85 13.96 63.25
C GLN A 10 -19.14 13.27 62.83
N LEU A 11 -20.24 13.71 63.42
CA LEU A 11 -21.57 13.53 62.86
C LEU A 11 -21.53 14.22 61.50
N SER A 12 -21.32 13.40 60.46
CA SER A 12 -21.59 13.79 59.09
C SER A 12 -23.01 14.34 59.08
N ARG A 13 -23.12 15.64 58.89
CA ARG A 13 -24.39 16.34 58.80
C ARG A 13 -24.99 15.86 57.48
N GLU A 14 -25.87 14.88 57.55
CA GLU A 14 -26.72 14.45 56.42
C GLU A 14 -27.75 15.57 56.17
N GLU A 15 -27.29 16.72 55.69
CA GLU A 15 -28.17 17.71 55.09
C GLU A 15 -28.60 17.14 53.74
N GLY A 16 -29.88 16.79 53.62
CA GLY A 16 -30.44 16.24 52.38
C GLY A 16 -30.17 17.17 51.21
N MET A 17 -29.71 16.61 50.09
CA MET A 17 -29.43 17.38 48.87
C MET A 17 -30.68 18.14 48.43
N THR A 18 -30.51 19.43 48.17
CA THR A 18 -31.62 20.25 47.67
C THR A 18 -31.94 19.87 46.23
N LEU A 19 -33.21 19.99 45.82
CA LEU A 19 -33.64 19.68 44.45
C LEU A 19 -32.85 20.48 43.40
N VAL A 20 -32.43 21.69 43.75
CA VAL A 20 -31.58 22.56 42.91
C VAL A 20 -30.19 21.95 42.72
N GLU A 21 -29.59 21.42 43.77
CA GLU A 21 -28.25 20.81 43.73
C GLU A 21 -28.23 19.57 42.82
N LEU A 22 -29.31 18.77 42.87
CA LEU A 22 -29.48 17.62 41.99
C LEU A 22 -29.67 18.03 40.52
N LEU A 23 -30.43 19.09 40.24
CA LEU A 23 -30.57 19.64 38.89
C LEU A 23 -29.24 20.16 38.33
N VAL A 24 -28.49 20.89 39.15
CA VAL A 24 -27.15 21.37 38.77
C VAL A 24 -26.21 20.20 38.51
N ALA A 25 -26.21 19.18 39.37
CA ALA A 25 -25.38 17.98 39.19
C ALA A 25 -25.69 17.24 37.88
N ILE A 26 -26.98 17.03 37.56
CA ILE A 26 -27.38 16.38 36.30
C ILE A 26 -26.99 17.24 35.09
N SER A 27 -27.14 18.56 35.16
CA SER A 27 -26.78 19.46 34.06
C SER A 27 -25.28 19.42 33.77
N ILE A 28 -24.44 19.45 34.81
CA ILE A 28 -22.98 19.36 34.67
C ILE A 28 -22.58 17.99 34.14
N LEU A 29 -23.15 16.91 34.68
CA LEU A 29 -22.85 15.55 34.26
C LEU A 29 -23.25 15.32 32.79
N GLY A 30 -24.37 15.89 32.34
CA GLY A 30 -24.80 15.85 30.94
C GLY A 30 -23.79 16.53 29.99
N ILE A 31 -23.30 17.73 30.35
CA ILE A 31 -22.28 18.44 29.56
C ILE A 31 -20.98 17.61 29.50
N VAL A 32 -20.55 17.08 30.65
CA VAL A 32 -19.34 16.25 30.74
C VAL A 32 -19.48 15.00 29.87
N ALA A 33 -20.61 14.30 29.94
CA ALA A 33 -20.86 13.11 29.12
C ALA A 33 -20.82 13.41 27.60
N LEU A 34 -21.33 14.57 27.18
CA LEU A 34 -21.29 15.00 25.78
C LEU A 34 -19.84 15.23 25.32
N VAL A 35 -19.06 15.96 26.12
CA VAL A 35 -17.63 16.19 25.82
C VAL A 35 -16.88 14.86 25.73
N PHE A 36 -17.05 13.95 26.70
CA PHE A 36 -16.42 12.63 26.68
C PHE A 36 -16.80 11.79 25.46
N THR A 37 -18.08 11.79 25.08
CA THR A 37 -18.54 11.02 23.92
C THR A 37 -17.96 11.59 22.62
N SER A 38 -17.87 12.93 22.52
CA SER A 38 -17.28 13.60 21.35
C SER A 38 -15.79 13.32 21.19
N THR A 39 -15.02 13.34 22.29
CA THR A 39 -13.58 13.07 22.27
C THR A 39 -13.30 11.60 21.98
N LEU A 40 -14.05 10.68 22.58
CA LEU A 40 -13.93 9.25 22.30
C LEU A 40 -14.24 8.93 20.83
N GLY A 41 -15.29 9.54 20.27
CA GLY A 41 -15.62 9.39 18.85
C GLY A 41 -14.52 9.92 17.93
N ALA A 42 -13.87 11.03 18.30
CA ALA A 42 -12.73 11.57 17.54
C ALA A 42 -11.51 10.63 17.60
N VAL A 43 -11.21 10.04 18.76
CA VAL A 43 -10.11 9.07 18.92
C VAL A 43 -10.36 7.81 18.11
N GLN A 44 -11.57 7.25 18.16
CA GLN A 44 -11.92 6.04 17.40
C GLN A 44 -11.73 6.23 15.89
N ARG A 45 -12.17 7.37 15.34
CA ARG A 45 -11.96 7.68 13.92
C ARG A 45 -10.47 7.73 13.55
N ARG A 46 -9.65 8.37 14.39
CA ARG A 46 -8.19 8.44 14.17
C ARG A 46 -7.53 7.06 14.19
N VAL A 47 -7.95 6.17 15.09
CA VAL A 47 -7.42 4.80 15.15
C VAL A 47 -7.77 4.02 13.89
N VAL A 48 -9.02 4.10 13.42
CA VAL A 48 -9.45 3.42 12.18
C VAL A 48 -8.69 3.96 10.97
N ASP A 49 -8.50 5.28 10.89
CA ASP A 49 -7.75 5.91 9.81
C ASP A 49 -6.27 5.47 9.80
N GLN A 50 -5.65 5.42 10.98
CA GLN A 50 -4.27 4.95 11.12
C GLN A 50 -4.13 3.46 10.77
N GLU A 51 -5.10 2.63 11.14
CA GLU A 51 -5.10 1.21 10.83
C GLU A 51 -5.20 0.96 9.32
N ARG A 52 -6.08 1.69 8.63
CA ARG A 52 -6.21 1.65 7.16
C ARG A 52 -4.90 2.03 6.45
N LEU A 53 -4.32 3.16 6.87
CA LEU A 53 -3.04 3.61 6.33
C LEU A 53 -1.93 2.57 6.56
N SER A 54 -1.84 2.00 7.77
CA SER A 54 -0.86 0.96 8.10
C SER A 54 -1.00 -0.27 7.20
N ARG A 55 -2.23 -0.78 7.02
CA ARG A 55 -2.50 -1.95 6.18
C ARG A 55 -2.12 -1.71 4.72
N THR A 56 -2.50 -0.56 4.17
CA THR A 56 -2.17 -0.17 2.79
C THR A 56 -0.66 -0.06 2.60
N LEU A 57 0.04 0.54 3.56
CA LEU A 57 1.49 0.70 3.51
C LEU A 57 2.24 -0.64 3.64
N ASP A 58 1.74 -1.56 4.45
CA ASP A 58 2.29 -2.92 4.56
C ASP A 58 2.08 -3.71 3.26
N GLN A 59 0.91 -3.60 2.63
CA GLN A 59 0.68 -4.20 1.30
C GLN A 59 1.65 -3.64 0.24
N ALA A 60 1.88 -2.32 0.22
CA ALA A 60 2.81 -1.69 -0.71
C ALA A 60 4.26 -2.17 -0.51
N ARG A 61 4.68 -2.32 0.76
CA ARG A 61 6.01 -2.87 1.09
C ARG A 61 6.16 -4.32 0.67
N LEU A 62 5.16 -5.16 0.92
CA LEU A 62 5.15 -6.56 0.48
C LEU A 62 5.17 -6.66 -1.05
N ALA A 63 4.45 -5.78 -1.74
CA ALA A 63 4.47 -5.70 -3.20
C ALA A 63 5.88 -5.38 -3.73
N ILE A 64 6.55 -4.38 -3.17
CA ILE A 64 7.92 -4.02 -3.54
C ILE A 64 8.90 -5.17 -3.25
N GLN A 65 8.74 -5.90 -2.13
CA GLN A 65 9.58 -7.07 -1.84
C GLN A 65 9.36 -8.22 -2.83
N GLN A 66 8.12 -8.43 -3.27
CA GLN A 66 7.84 -9.40 -4.32
C GLN A 66 8.46 -8.96 -5.65
N LEU A 67 8.32 -7.69 -5.98
CA LEU A 67 8.89 -7.10 -7.19
C LEU A 67 10.43 -7.16 -7.20
N ASP A 68 11.09 -6.87 -6.07
CA ASP A 68 12.55 -7.00 -5.91
C ASP A 68 13.03 -8.42 -6.22
N ARG A 69 12.34 -9.44 -5.67
CA ARG A 69 12.67 -10.84 -5.96
C ARG A 69 12.54 -11.15 -7.45
N GLU A 70 11.49 -10.64 -8.09
CA GLU A 70 11.22 -10.87 -9.50
C GLU A 70 12.22 -10.19 -10.43
N ILE A 71 12.51 -8.90 -10.20
CA ILE A 71 13.49 -8.12 -10.96
C ILE A 71 14.90 -8.66 -10.76
N ARG A 72 15.27 -9.01 -9.53
CA ARG A 72 16.62 -9.53 -9.21
C ARG A 72 16.91 -10.85 -9.92
N SER A 73 15.87 -11.65 -10.15
CA SER A 73 15.91 -12.91 -10.92
C SER A 73 15.52 -12.73 -12.39
N GLY A 74 15.30 -11.48 -12.80
CA GLY A 74 15.02 -11.10 -14.17
C GLY A 74 16.23 -11.32 -15.07
N ASN A 75 15.98 -11.92 -16.22
CA ASN A 75 16.89 -12.07 -17.34
C ASN A 75 16.76 -10.92 -18.34
N VAL A 76 15.54 -10.37 -18.51
CA VAL A 76 15.28 -9.18 -19.34
C VAL A 76 14.31 -8.29 -18.59
N LEU A 77 14.65 -7.01 -18.49
CA LEU A 77 13.77 -5.94 -18.01
C LEU A 77 13.34 -5.14 -19.24
N TYR A 78 12.04 -4.97 -19.41
CA TYR A 78 11.50 -4.16 -20.50
C TYR A 78 11.34 -2.73 -20.00
N ASP A 79 11.60 -1.77 -20.87
CA ASP A 79 11.46 -0.35 -20.55
C ASP A 79 9.99 0.00 -20.27
N PRO A 80 9.64 0.41 -19.03
CA PRO A 80 8.29 0.85 -18.67
C PRO A 80 7.77 2.01 -19.51
N ALA A 81 8.64 2.87 -20.04
CA ALA A 81 8.26 4.02 -20.85
C ALA A 81 7.75 3.62 -22.25
N LEU A 82 8.13 2.43 -22.72
CA LEU A 82 7.71 1.88 -24.02
C LEU A 82 6.48 0.96 -23.92
N GLU A 83 6.00 0.67 -22.71
CA GLU A 83 4.75 -0.07 -22.52
C GLU A 83 3.59 0.77 -23.08
N ASN A 84 2.78 0.17 -23.97
CA ASN A 84 1.73 0.82 -24.80
C ASN A 84 2.21 1.49 -26.11
N ALA A 85 3.52 1.55 -26.39
CA ALA A 85 4.06 2.11 -27.64
C ALA A 85 4.01 1.10 -28.82
N GLY A 86 2.81 0.59 -29.12
CA GLY A 86 2.59 -0.30 -30.27
C GLY A 86 2.50 -1.80 -29.96
N ILE A 87 2.27 -2.17 -28.70
CA ILE A 87 1.92 -3.56 -28.30
C ILE A 87 0.39 -3.66 -28.33
N PRO A 88 -0.22 -4.27 -29.36
CA PRO A 88 -1.69 -4.27 -29.53
C PRO A 88 -2.42 -5.08 -28.46
N SER A 89 -1.70 -5.91 -27.73
CA SER A 89 -2.26 -6.98 -26.91
C SER A 89 -2.28 -6.68 -25.41
N CYS A 90 -1.89 -5.49 -24.97
CA CYS A 90 -2.01 -5.12 -23.55
C CYS A 90 -3.12 -4.09 -23.32
N ALA A 91 -4.34 -4.56 -23.04
CA ALA A 91 -5.44 -3.70 -22.64
C ALA A 91 -5.13 -2.96 -21.33
N GLY A 92 -5.08 -1.62 -21.39
CA GLY A 92 -4.84 -0.77 -20.23
C GLY A 92 -3.38 -0.64 -19.79
N CYS A 93 -2.41 -1.18 -20.54
CA CYS A 93 -1.00 -0.82 -20.34
C CYS A 93 -0.83 0.68 -20.53
N LEU A 94 -0.08 1.32 -19.65
CA LEU A 94 0.28 2.74 -19.78
C LEU A 94 1.78 2.91 -19.48
N PRO A 95 2.48 3.81 -20.20
CA PRO A 95 3.88 4.11 -19.93
C PRO A 95 4.10 4.47 -18.47
N GLY A 96 5.10 3.88 -17.83
CA GLY A 96 5.46 4.13 -16.43
C GLY A 96 4.50 3.55 -15.37
N TYR A 97 3.37 2.94 -15.78
CA TYR A 97 2.43 2.25 -14.86
C TYR A 97 2.38 0.74 -15.12
N THR A 98 3.21 0.26 -16.02
CA THR A 98 3.32 -1.14 -16.39
C THR A 98 4.79 -1.51 -16.48
N LEU A 99 5.13 -2.69 -15.99
CA LEU A 99 6.48 -3.24 -16.04
C LEU A 99 6.40 -4.69 -16.47
N ARG A 100 7.16 -5.05 -17.50
CA ARG A 100 7.37 -6.45 -17.89
C ARG A 100 8.75 -6.92 -17.47
N VAL A 101 8.78 -8.15 -16.98
CA VAL A 101 10.01 -8.82 -16.57
C VAL A 101 10.00 -10.23 -17.14
N TYR A 102 11.08 -10.61 -17.82
CA TYR A 102 11.35 -12.01 -18.12
C TYR A 102 12.20 -12.57 -16.99
N THR A 103 11.70 -13.55 -16.24
CA THR A 103 12.28 -14.01 -14.98
C THR A 103 12.32 -15.53 -14.87
N GLN A 104 13.25 -16.04 -14.06
CA GLN A 104 13.26 -17.45 -13.62
C GLN A 104 12.43 -17.68 -12.35
N SER A 105 12.03 -16.61 -11.67
CA SER A 105 11.17 -16.73 -10.49
C SER A 105 9.77 -17.18 -10.88
N ASN A 106 9.11 -17.90 -9.97
CA ASN A 106 7.75 -18.39 -10.12
C ASN A 106 7.53 -19.37 -11.30
N ALA A 107 8.58 -19.91 -11.91
CA ALA A 107 8.44 -20.98 -12.89
C ALA A 107 7.94 -22.27 -12.24
N PRO A 108 7.08 -23.06 -12.93
CA PRO A 108 6.48 -24.26 -12.35
C PRO A 108 7.48 -25.42 -12.28
N THR A 109 8.56 -25.35 -13.08
CA THR A 109 9.66 -26.31 -13.12
C THR A 109 10.95 -25.64 -12.68
N ARG A 110 11.83 -26.42 -12.04
CA ARG A 110 13.17 -25.97 -11.66
C ARG A 110 13.95 -25.59 -12.93
N GLY A 111 14.33 -24.31 -13.05
CA GLY A 111 15.01 -23.79 -14.24
C GLY A 111 14.10 -23.34 -15.38
N GLY A 112 12.78 -23.31 -15.17
CA GLY A 112 11.86 -22.69 -16.12
C GLY A 112 11.94 -21.16 -16.10
N TYR A 113 11.48 -20.54 -17.18
CA TYR A 113 11.37 -19.09 -17.31
C TYR A 113 9.91 -18.69 -17.46
N ARG A 114 9.57 -17.48 -17.04
CA ARG A 114 8.24 -16.89 -17.18
C ARG A 114 8.33 -15.42 -17.52
N CYS A 115 7.31 -14.95 -18.20
CA CYS A 115 7.04 -13.53 -18.36
C CYS A 115 6.12 -13.09 -17.22
N GLY A 116 6.50 -12.03 -16.51
CA GLY A 116 5.68 -11.35 -15.51
C GLY A 116 5.27 -9.98 -16.03
N LEU A 117 4.00 -9.62 -15.83
CA LEU A 117 3.47 -8.30 -16.10
C LEU A 117 2.90 -7.71 -14.82
N TRP A 118 3.46 -6.58 -14.43
CA TRP A 118 3.00 -5.76 -13.33
C TRP A 118 2.26 -4.56 -13.89
N GLN A 119 1.07 -4.28 -13.40
CA GLN A 119 0.23 -3.20 -13.91
C GLN A 119 -0.49 -2.53 -12.75
N ILE A 120 -0.46 -1.19 -12.73
CA ILE A 120 -1.42 -0.42 -11.94
C ILE A 120 -2.66 -0.23 -12.80
N ASP A 121 -3.85 -0.57 -12.31
CA ASP A 121 -5.11 -0.40 -13.04
C ASP A 121 -5.83 0.91 -12.71
N ASP A 122 -6.99 1.16 -13.33
CA ASP A 122 -7.84 2.32 -13.06
C ASP A 122 -8.62 2.22 -11.74
N GLN A 123 -8.60 1.06 -11.06
CA GLN A 123 -9.22 0.86 -9.75
C GLN A 123 -8.23 1.00 -8.58
N ARG A 124 -7.07 1.63 -8.79
CA ARG A 124 -6.03 1.86 -7.77
C ARG A 124 -5.41 0.56 -7.24
N ARG A 125 -5.27 -0.45 -8.08
CA ARG A 125 -4.70 -1.74 -7.69
C ARG A 125 -3.41 -1.98 -8.45
N LEU A 126 -2.40 -2.47 -7.74
CA LEU A 126 -1.24 -3.08 -8.35
C LEU A 126 -1.55 -4.55 -8.58
N LEU A 127 -1.57 -4.95 -9.84
CA LEU A 127 -1.85 -6.28 -10.33
C LEU A 127 -0.58 -6.94 -10.85
N VAL A 128 -0.55 -8.27 -10.77
CA VAL A 128 0.46 -9.09 -11.43
C VAL A 128 -0.17 -10.29 -12.13
N ARG A 129 0.36 -10.65 -13.30
CA ARG A 129 0.06 -11.92 -13.98
C ARG A 129 1.30 -12.51 -14.62
N TYR A 130 1.26 -13.81 -14.89
CA TYR A 130 2.38 -14.56 -15.44
C TYR A 130 1.95 -15.42 -16.64
N TRP A 131 2.86 -15.67 -17.57
CA TRP A 131 2.65 -16.62 -18.66
C TRP A 131 3.97 -17.28 -19.08
N PRO A 132 3.91 -18.43 -19.78
CA PRO A 132 5.09 -19.05 -20.36
C PRO A 132 5.72 -18.17 -21.47
N PRO A 133 7.03 -18.28 -21.71
CA PRO A 133 7.71 -17.53 -22.75
C PRO A 133 7.13 -17.87 -24.13
N SER A 134 6.92 -16.86 -24.99
CA SER A 134 6.31 -17.03 -26.32
C SER A 134 4.88 -17.59 -26.37
N ASP A 135 4.22 -17.81 -25.23
CA ASP A 135 2.85 -18.32 -25.16
C ASP A 135 1.98 -17.44 -24.25
N PRO A 136 1.54 -16.26 -24.75
CA PRO A 136 0.68 -15.37 -23.99
C PRO A 136 -0.75 -15.90 -23.81
N ALA A 137 -1.16 -16.96 -24.50
CA ALA A 137 -2.50 -17.53 -24.35
C ALA A 137 -2.66 -18.25 -23.00
N ASP A 138 -1.57 -18.82 -22.48
CA ASP A 138 -1.50 -19.53 -21.20
C ASP A 138 -1.27 -18.59 -19.99
N ALA A 139 -1.79 -17.37 -20.08
CA ALA A 139 -1.66 -16.39 -19.02
C ALA A 139 -2.52 -16.74 -17.80
N THR A 140 -1.92 -16.59 -16.62
CA THR A 140 -2.67 -16.66 -15.36
C THR A 140 -3.66 -15.50 -15.27
N ALA A 141 -4.74 -15.72 -14.52
CA ALA A 141 -5.59 -14.62 -14.09
C ALA A 141 -4.79 -13.54 -13.34
N TRP A 142 -5.27 -12.29 -13.42
CA TRP A 142 -4.72 -11.18 -12.66
C TRP A 142 -4.84 -11.43 -11.16
N ARG A 143 -3.74 -11.18 -10.43
CA ARG A 143 -3.73 -11.21 -8.97
C ARG A 143 -3.46 -9.81 -8.44
N VAL A 144 -4.30 -9.36 -7.51
CA VAL A 144 -4.10 -8.11 -6.78
C VAL A 144 -2.98 -8.30 -5.76
N VAL A 145 -1.97 -7.44 -5.82
CA VAL A 145 -0.81 -7.43 -4.90
C VAL A 145 -0.94 -6.32 -3.87
N ALA A 146 -1.41 -5.14 -4.29
CA ALA A 146 -1.68 -4.03 -3.39
C ALA A 146 -2.90 -3.23 -3.88
N THR A 147 -3.61 -2.60 -2.95
CA THR A 147 -4.72 -1.67 -3.25
C THR A 147 -4.39 -0.26 -2.78
N GLY A 148 -5.16 0.72 -3.23
CA GLY A 148 -4.95 2.12 -2.87
C GLY A 148 -3.72 2.73 -3.53
N VAL A 149 -3.24 2.19 -4.65
CA VAL A 149 -2.12 2.73 -5.43
C VAL A 149 -2.62 3.84 -6.33
N VAL A 150 -2.17 5.08 -6.09
CA VAL A 150 -2.73 6.32 -6.68
C VAL A 150 -1.79 7.01 -7.68
N ASN A 151 -0.75 6.31 -8.14
CA ASN A 151 0.20 6.83 -9.12
C ASN A 151 -0.49 7.40 -10.37
N ARG A 152 -1.49 6.70 -10.91
CA ARG A 152 -2.21 7.12 -12.13
C ARG A 152 -2.95 8.44 -11.92
N GLU A 153 -3.66 8.58 -10.81
CA GLU A 153 -4.39 9.81 -10.47
C GLU A 153 -3.46 10.99 -10.22
N LEU A 154 -2.26 10.73 -9.70
CA LEU A 154 -1.24 11.75 -9.48
C LEU A 154 -0.41 12.05 -10.74
N SER A 155 -0.61 11.29 -11.82
CA SER A 155 0.23 11.35 -13.03
C SER A 155 1.73 11.15 -12.72
N GLU A 156 2.03 10.34 -11.70
CA GLU A 156 3.39 10.03 -11.26
C GLU A 156 3.76 8.60 -11.72
N PRO A 157 4.79 8.41 -12.55
CA PRO A 157 5.22 7.09 -12.98
C PRO A 157 5.61 6.22 -11.78
N ALA A 158 5.14 4.99 -11.79
CA ALA A 158 5.42 4.02 -10.74
C ALA A 158 6.69 3.20 -11.03
N PHE A 159 7.01 3.03 -12.31
CA PHE A 159 8.16 2.28 -12.78
C PHE A 159 8.94 3.13 -13.77
N GLU A 160 10.23 3.31 -13.52
CA GLU A 160 11.15 4.04 -14.39
C GLU A 160 12.45 3.26 -14.51
N LEU A 161 12.99 3.14 -15.70
CA LEU A 161 14.33 2.61 -15.89
C LEU A 161 15.35 3.68 -15.47
N GLU A 162 16.43 3.28 -14.80
CA GLU A 162 17.51 4.21 -14.48
C GLU A 162 18.44 4.36 -15.70
N ASP A 163 18.41 5.54 -16.31
CA ASP A 163 19.20 5.90 -17.52
C ASP A 163 20.71 6.12 -17.25
N ASP A 164 21.29 5.51 -16.21
CA ASP A 164 22.73 5.64 -15.94
C ASP A 164 23.53 4.78 -16.95
N PRO A 165 24.33 5.41 -17.84
CA PRO A 165 25.11 4.68 -18.85
C PRO A 165 26.13 3.71 -18.25
N LEU A 166 26.48 3.84 -16.96
CA LEU A 166 27.36 2.92 -16.26
C LEU A 166 26.63 1.68 -15.69
N LYS A 167 25.30 1.75 -15.54
CA LYS A 167 24.46 0.68 -14.96
C LYS A 167 23.72 -0.14 -16.02
N GLY A 168 23.64 0.37 -17.25
CA GLY A 168 23.30 -0.40 -18.45
C GLY A 168 21.89 -1.01 -18.43
N ASP A 169 20.88 -0.21 -18.10
CA ASP A 169 19.46 -0.59 -18.17
C ASP A 169 19.06 -1.76 -17.22
N ARG A 170 19.85 -2.00 -16.18
CA ARG A 170 19.64 -3.13 -15.23
C ARG A 170 18.88 -2.72 -13.99
N THR A 171 18.64 -1.43 -13.79
CA THR A 171 18.06 -0.87 -12.58
C THR A 171 16.72 -0.21 -12.89
N VAL A 172 15.68 -0.60 -12.16
CA VAL A 172 14.35 -0.02 -12.24
C VAL A 172 14.07 0.69 -10.91
N ASN A 173 13.76 1.97 -11.00
CA ASN A 173 13.22 2.75 -9.90
C ASN A 173 11.72 2.50 -9.79
N VAL A 174 11.30 2.11 -8.60
CA VAL A 174 9.91 1.82 -8.28
C VAL A 174 9.44 2.82 -7.25
N SER A 175 8.38 3.56 -7.55
CA SER A 175 7.79 4.57 -6.67
C SER A 175 6.29 4.34 -6.57
N LEU A 176 5.84 3.68 -5.50
CA LEU A 176 4.42 3.47 -5.26
C LEU A 176 3.87 4.58 -4.36
N ALA A 177 2.98 5.40 -4.90
CA ALA A 177 2.17 6.34 -4.14
C ALA A 177 0.89 5.62 -3.68
N VAL A 178 0.63 5.58 -2.37
CA VAL A 178 -0.53 4.91 -1.80
C VAL A 178 -1.40 5.83 -0.95
N ASN A 179 -2.71 5.78 -1.20
CA ASN A 179 -3.76 6.50 -0.48
C ASN A 179 -5.13 5.84 -0.73
N GLU A 180 -5.80 5.37 0.32
CA GLU A 180 -7.17 4.81 0.21
C GLU A 180 -8.23 5.88 -0.11
N ASP A 181 -8.02 7.14 0.32
CA ASP A 181 -9.00 8.22 0.24
C ASP A 181 -8.37 9.51 -0.32
N LEU A 182 -7.85 9.41 -1.54
CA LEU A 182 -7.21 10.54 -2.22
C LEU A 182 -8.15 11.75 -2.36
N ALA A 183 -9.46 11.52 -2.52
CA ALA A 183 -10.44 12.58 -2.78
C ALA A 183 -10.68 13.47 -1.56
N ASN A 184 -10.82 12.88 -0.37
CA ASN A 184 -11.08 13.67 0.84
C ASN A 184 -9.81 13.98 1.63
N ARG A 185 -8.73 13.21 1.41
CA ARG A 185 -7.49 13.28 2.22
C ARG A 185 -6.22 13.18 1.37
N PRO A 186 -5.98 14.12 0.45
CA PRO A 186 -4.79 14.09 -0.40
C PRO A 186 -3.46 14.18 0.39
N GLY A 187 -3.48 14.81 1.57
CA GLY A 187 -2.31 14.90 2.46
C GLY A 187 -1.91 13.60 3.16
N GLN A 188 -2.70 12.53 3.03
CA GLN A 188 -2.36 11.20 3.59
C GLN A 188 -1.64 10.28 2.60
N THR A 189 -1.30 10.77 1.40
CA THR A 189 -0.56 9.99 0.42
C THR A 189 0.86 9.71 0.92
N VAL A 190 1.20 8.43 1.02
CA VAL A 190 2.55 7.97 1.35
C VAL A 190 3.21 7.40 0.12
N ARG A 191 4.51 7.67 -0.06
CA ARG A 191 5.32 7.11 -1.15
C ARG A 191 6.26 6.06 -0.58
N VAL A 192 6.29 4.90 -1.23
CA VAL A 192 7.25 3.84 -0.95
C VAL A 192 8.12 3.68 -2.18
N GLN A 193 9.42 3.92 -2.01
CA GLN A 193 10.38 3.95 -3.11
C GLN A 193 11.44 2.88 -2.93
N ALA A 194 11.85 2.27 -4.04
CA ALA A 194 12.95 1.32 -4.08
C ALA A 194 13.65 1.37 -5.45
N SER A 195 14.96 1.20 -5.45
CA SER A 195 15.74 1.01 -6.68
C SER A 195 16.15 -0.46 -6.75
N LEU A 196 15.69 -1.15 -7.80
CA LEU A 196 15.77 -2.60 -7.93
C LEU A 196 16.66 -2.95 -9.10
N THR A 197 17.75 -3.67 -8.85
CA THR A 197 18.74 -4.03 -9.88
C THR A 197 18.68 -5.52 -10.20
N GLY A 198 18.51 -5.85 -11.48
CA GLY A 198 18.60 -7.22 -11.99
C GLY A 198 20.02 -7.78 -11.87
N ARG A 199 20.19 -8.94 -11.23
CA ARG A 199 21.53 -9.57 -11.09
C ARG A 199 21.94 -10.31 -12.36
N ASN A 200 20.97 -10.97 -13.01
CA ASN A 200 21.18 -11.87 -14.13
C ASN A 200 20.61 -11.31 -15.45
N THR A 201 20.36 -10.00 -15.51
CA THR A 201 20.00 -9.36 -16.78
C THR A 201 21.22 -9.38 -17.69
N SER A 202 21.36 -10.38 -18.55
CA SER A 202 22.43 -10.42 -19.54
C SER A 202 21.91 -9.92 -20.87
N TYR A 203 22.77 -9.18 -21.59
CA TYR A 203 22.49 -8.62 -22.91
C TYR A 203 22.26 -9.68 -24.00
N ASP A 204 22.43 -10.96 -23.68
CA ASP A 204 22.41 -12.08 -24.63
C ASP A 204 21.05 -12.82 -24.69
N TYR A 205 20.05 -12.39 -23.92
CA TYR A 205 18.70 -12.93 -24.05
C TYR A 205 17.93 -12.21 -25.16
N PRO A 206 17.12 -12.92 -25.96
CA PRO A 206 16.30 -12.28 -26.96
C PRO A 206 15.31 -11.33 -26.27
N VAL A 207 15.39 -10.04 -26.57
CA VAL A 207 14.52 -9.00 -26.00
C VAL A 207 13.05 -9.14 -26.42
N ASN A 208 12.73 -10.11 -27.29
CA ASN A 208 11.39 -10.33 -27.81
C ASN A 208 10.64 -11.51 -27.16
N VAL A 209 11.23 -12.20 -26.18
CA VAL A 209 10.63 -13.41 -25.55
C VAL A 209 9.28 -13.12 -24.87
N CYS A 210 9.10 -11.92 -24.31
CA CYS A 210 7.86 -11.45 -23.70
C CYS A 210 7.28 -10.22 -24.44
N ALA A 211 7.64 -10.04 -25.72
CA ALA A 211 7.17 -8.88 -26.50
C ALA A 211 5.66 -8.92 -26.71
N GLN A 212 5.08 -10.11 -26.88
CA GLN A 212 3.64 -10.29 -26.90
C GLN A 212 3.10 -10.42 -25.47
N VAL A 213 2.10 -9.59 -25.18
CA VAL A 213 1.42 -9.56 -23.89
C VAL A 213 0.06 -10.28 -24.04
N PRO A 214 -0.41 -11.03 -23.03
CA PRO A 214 -1.75 -11.60 -23.05
C PRO A 214 -2.80 -10.49 -23.16
N ALA A 215 -3.92 -10.76 -23.83
CA ALA A 215 -5.07 -9.84 -23.88
C ALA A 215 -5.61 -9.48 -22.49
#